data_AF-A0A441BKQ3-F1
#
_entry.id   AF-A0A441BKQ3-F1
#
_cell.length_a   1.000
_cell.length_b   1.000
_cell.length_c   1.000
_cell.angle_alpha   90.00
_cell.angle_beta   90.00
_cell.angle_gamma   90.00
#
_symmetry.space_group_name_H-M   'P 1'
#
loop_
_entity.id
_entity.type
_entity.pdbx_description
1 polymer ?
#
loop_
_entity_poly.entity_id
_entity_poly.type
_entity_poly.pdbx_seq_one_letter_code
_entity_poly.pdbx_strand_id
1 'polypeptide(L)' 'TMTPNEAARHGLEVNRDGVRRSAYELLAYPGVDVAWLARISSQFAAIDVKTAERLETEAKYSVYLDRQQADVTQIR' A
#
# COMPACT_ATOMS: atom_id res chain seq x y z
N THR A 1 9.61 2.64 2.89
CA THR A 1 8.88 1.36 3.00
C THR A 1 8.77 0.99 4.47
N MET A 2 7.71 0.29 4.87
CA MET A 2 7.29 0.04 6.24
C MET A 2 7.18 -1.46 6.51
N THR A 3 7.69 -1.93 7.64
CA THR A 3 7.56 -3.32 8.13
C THR A 3 6.17 -3.58 8.69
N PRO A 4 5.76 -4.85 8.85
CA PRO A 4 4.50 -5.19 9.53
C PRO A 4 4.40 -4.64 10.95
N ASN A 5 5.51 -4.67 11.71
CA ASN A 5 5.54 -4.15 13.08
C ASN A 5 5.42 -2.62 13.13
N GLU A 6 6.02 -1.90 12.18
CA GLU A 6 5.83 -0.45 12.06
C GLU A 6 4.39 -0.11 11.66
N ALA A 7 3.78 -0.88 10.76
CA ALA A 7 2.38 -0.70 10.35
C ALA A 7 1.40 -0.89 11.52
N ALA A 8 1.62 -1.91 12.34
CA ALA A 8 0.80 -2.19 13.52
C ALA A 8 0.79 -1.01 14.51
N ARG A 9 1.91 -0.27 14.64
CA ARG A 9 1.98 0.95 15.48
C ARG A 9 1.05 2.07 14.99
N HIS A 10 0.67 2.04 13.72
CA HIS A 10 -0.28 2.97 13.10
C HIS A 10 -1.70 2.37 12.96
N GLY A 11 -1.98 1.28 13.66
CA GLY A 11 -3.30 0.63 13.67
C GLY A 11 -3.61 -0.19 12.41
N LEU A 12 -2.60 -0.48 11.58
CA LEU A 12 -2.76 -1.30 10.38
C LEU A 12 -2.13 -2.68 10.62
N GLU A 13 -2.97 -3.68 10.83
CA GLU A 13 -2.52 -5.08 10.86
C GLU A 13 -2.36 -5.59 9.43
N VAL A 14 -1.12 -5.91 9.06
CA VAL A 14 -0.77 -6.61 7.82
C VAL A 14 -0.16 -7.97 8.17
N ASN A 15 -0.01 -8.84 7.16
CA ASN A 15 0.64 -10.13 7.36
C ASN A 15 2.03 -9.94 7.99
N ARG A 16 2.32 -10.70 9.05
CA ARG A 16 3.61 -10.69 9.75
C ARG A 16 4.64 -11.57 9.05
N ASP A 17 4.73 -11.38 7.74
CA ASP A 17 5.60 -12.09 6.79
C ASP A 17 7.01 -11.50 6.73
N GLY A 18 7.27 -10.41 7.47
CA GLY A 18 8.54 -9.68 7.44
C GLY A 18 8.74 -8.82 6.19
N VAL A 19 7.78 -8.81 5.26
CA VAL A 19 7.88 -8.06 4.00
C VAL A 19 7.67 -6.57 4.26
N ARG A 20 8.61 -5.76 3.78
CA ARG A 20 8.49 -4.29 3.82
C ARG A 20 7.60 -3.83 2.67
N ARG A 21 6.64 -2.94 2.95
CA ARG A 21 5.68 -2.41 1.97
C ARG A 21 5.89 -0.91 1.76
N SER A 22 5.88 -0.46 0.52
CA SER A 22 5.85 0.94 0.14
C SER A 22 4.52 1.60 0.51
N ALA A 23 4.49 2.94 0.51
CA ALA A 23 3.25 3.69 0.74
C ALA A 23 2.16 3.31 -0.27
N TYR A 24 2.54 3.06 -1.52
CA TYR A 24 1.63 2.62 -2.58
C TYR A 24 1.08 1.21 -2.32
N GLU A 25 1.92 0.25 -1.94
CA GLU A 25 1.46 -1.10 -1.57
C GLU A 25 0.53 -1.09 -0.34
N LEU A 26 0.73 -0.15 0.58
CA LEU A 26 -0.15 0.01 1.75
C LEU A 26 -1.54 0.53 1.37
N LEU A 27 -1.66 1.37 0.33
CA LEU A 27 -2.97 1.85 -0.16
C LEU A 27 -3.86 0.74 -0.71
N ALA A 28 -3.29 -0.43 -0.98
CA ALA A 28 -4.06 -1.59 -1.39
C ALA A 28 -4.79 -2.29 -0.23
N TYR A 29 -4.46 -1.95 1.03
CA TYR A 29 -5.11 -2.55 2.20
C TYR A 29 -6.43 -1.84 2.50
N PRO A 30 -7.49 -2.59 2.89
CA PRO A 30 -8.75 -2.00 3.30
C PRO A 30 -8.56 -1.00 4.45
N GLY A 31 -9.20 0.17 4.34
CA GLY A 31 -9.11 1.22 5.36
C GLY A 31 -7.83 2.06 5.31
N VAL A 32 -6.98 1.89 4.29
CA VAL A 32 -5.83 2.74 4.04
C VAL A 32 -6.12 3.69 2.88
N ASP A 33 -5.90 4.98 3.12
CA ASP A 33 -6.04 6.08 2.16
C ASP A 33 -4.84 7.03 2.27
N VAL A 34 -4.76 8.03 1.40
CA VAL A 34 -3.67 9.03 1.42
C VAL A 34 -3.71 9.84 2.72
N ALA A 35 -4.89 10.05 3.30
CA ALA A 35 -5.04 10.73 4.58
C ALA A 35 -4.43 9.93 5.74
N TRP A 36 -4.50 8.60 5.72
CA TRP A 36 -3.84 7.73 6.67
C TRP A 36 -2.32 7.80 6.52
N LEU A 37 -1.81 7.79 5.28
CA LEU A 37 -0.38 7.98 5.00
C LEU A 37 0.13 9.35 5.51
N ALA A 38 -0.70 10.39 5.42
CA ALA A 38 -0.38 11.72 5.92
C ALA A 38 -0.17 11.76 7.45
N ARG A 39 -0.72 10.80 8.21
CA ARG A 39 -0.46 10.66 9.65
C ARG A 39 0.96 10.14 9.94
N ILE A 40 1.59 9.49 8.97
CA ILE A 40 2.94 8.94 9.07
C ILE A 40 3.98 9.95 8.58
N SER A 41 3.70 10.61 7.45
CA SER A 41 4.55 11.66 6.89
C SER A 41 3.70 12.77 6.29
N SER A 42 3.95 14.01 6.72
CA SER A 42 3.19 15.18 6.26
C SER A 42 3.28 15.43 4.75
N GLN A 43 4.28 14.87 4.06
CA GLN A 43 4.41 15.01 2.60
C GLN A 43 3.18 14.50 1.83
N PHE A 44 2.45 13.52 2.37
CA PHE A 44 1.27 12.97 1.71
C PHE A 44 0.07 13.92 1.79
N ALA A 45 0.04 14.85 2.76
CA ALA A 45 -0.99 15.89 2.84
C ALA A 45 -0.88 16.94 1.72
N ALA A 46 0.25 16.99 1.00
CA ALA A 46 0.44 17.88 -0.14
C ALA A 46 -0.11 17.31 -1.46
N ILE A 47 -0.57 16.05 -1.46
CA ILE A 47 -1.17 15.41 -2.63
C ILE A 47 -2.59 15.95 -2.80
N ASP A 48 -2.90 16.47 -3.99
CA ASP A 48 -4.24 16.95 -4.29
C ASP A 48 -5.25 15.79 -4.34
N VAL A 49 -6.53 16.12 -4.08
CA VAL A 49 -7.61 15.13 -3.96
C VAL A 49 -7.71 14.24 -5.20
N LYS A 50 -7.59 14.79 -6.40
CA LYS A 50 -7.74 14.03 -7.65
C LYS A 50 -6.60 13.04 -7.84
N THR A 51 -5.38 13.45 -7.50
CA THR A 51 -4.22 12.56 -7.52
C THR A 51 -4.33 11.48 -6.43
N ALA A 52 -4.79 11.84 -5.23
CA ALA A 52 -4.99 10.90 -4.13
C ALA A 52 -6.02 9.81 -4.49
N GLU A 53 -7.19 10.21 -5.00
CA GLU A 53 -8.24 9.29 -5.44
C GLU A 53 -7.74 8.32 -6.51
N ARG A 54 -6.94 8.82 -7.46
CA ARG A 54 -6.34 7.99 -8.51
C ARG A 54 -5.36 6.98 -7.94
N LEU A 55 -4.45 7.41 -7.07
CA LEU A 55 -3.47 6.52 -6.43
C LEU A 55 -4.15 5.42 -5.61
N GLU A 56 -5.16 5.79 -4.82
CA GLU A 56 -5.92 4.82 -4.02
C GLU A 56 -6.67 3.82 -4.89
N THR A 57 -7.24 4.29 -6.00
CA THR A 57 -7.93 3.44 -6.97
C THR A 57 -6.94 2.47 -7.62
N GLU A 58 -5.84 2.98 -8.18
CA GLU A 58 -4.82 2.17 -8.85
C GLU A 58 -4.19 1.14 -7.91
N ALA A 59 -3.88 1.52 -6.66
CA ALA A 59 -3.31 0.61 -5.66
C ALA A 59 -4.28 -0.52 -5.26
N LYS A 60 -5.58 -0.22 -5.10
CA LYS A 60 -6.59 -1.25 -4.83
C LYS A 60 -6.69 -2.27 -5.97
N TYR A 61 -6.48 -1.82 -7.22
CA TYR A 61 -6.45 -2.72 -8.38
C TYR A 61 -5.11 -3.42 -8.60
N SER A 62 -3.99 -2.89 -8.10
CA SER A 62 -2.66 -3.50 -8.32
C SER A 62 -2.51 -4.88 -7.67
N VAL A 63 -3.24 -5.15 -6.58
CA VAL A 63 -3.31 -6.49 -5.95
C VAL A 63 -3.86 -7.56 -6.90
N TYR A 64 -4.71 -7.17 -7.86
CA TYR A 64 -5.21 -8.08 -8.88
C TYR A 64 -4.21 -8.30 -10.02
N LEU A 65 -3.29 -7.36 -10.26
CA LEU A 65 -2.28 -7.44 -11.32
C LEU A 65 -1.06 -8.27 -10.90
N ASP A 66 -0.64 -8.21 -9.64
CA ASP A 66 0.52 -8.99 -9.16
C ASP A 66 0.27 -10.50 -9.14
N ARG A 67 -0.99 -10.93 -9.11
CA ARG A 67 -1.34 -12.36 -9.27
C ARG A 67 -0.98 -12.91 -10.65
N GLN A 68 -0.93 -12.08 -11.71
CA GLN A 68 -0.55 -12.54 -13.04
C GLN A 68 0.98 -12.62 -13.24
N GLN A 69 1.78 -11.91 -12.44
CA GLN A 69 3.24 -11.94 -12.56
C GLN A 69 3.87 -13.16 -11.87
N ALA A 70 3.19 -13.72 -10.85
CA ALA A 70 3.66 -14.92 -10.15
C ALA A 70 3.68 -16.17 -11.04
N ASP A 71 2.79 -16.26 -12.04
CA ASP A 71 2.71 -17.41 -12.96
C ASP A 71 3.82 -17.43 -14.02
N VAL A 72 4.50 -16.29 -14.26
CA VAL A 72 5.59 -16.19 -15.27
C VAL A 72 6.91 -16.78 -14.76
N THR A 73 7.04 -16.99 -13.44
CA THR A 73 8.29 -17.50 -12.83
C THR A 73 8.28 -19.02 -12.64
N GLN A 74 7.14 -19.70 -12.88
CA GLN A 74 7.02 -21.16 -12.73
C GLN A 74 7.21 -21.96 -14.03
N ILE A 75 7.51 -21.29 -15.15
CA ILE A 75 7.91 -21.93 -16.42
C ILE A 75 9.35 -21.53 -16.74
N ARG A 76 10.32 -22.21 -16.13
CA ARG A 76 11.67 -22.37 -16.70
C ARG A 76 12.38 -23.59 -16.15
#